data_AF-A0A9D6EVD4-F1
#
_entry.id   AF-A0A9D6EVD4-F1
#
_cell.length_a   1.000
_cell.length_b   1.000
_cell.length_c   1.000
_cell.angle_alpha   90.00
_cell.angle_beta   90.00
_cell.angle_gamma   90.00
#
_symmetry.space_group_name_H-M   'P 1'
#
loop_
_entity.id
_entity.type
_entity.pdbx_description
1 polymer ?
#
loop_
_entity_poly.entity_id
_entity_poly.type
_entity_poly.pdbx_seq_one_letter_code
_entity_poly.pdbx_strand_id
1 'polypeptide(L)'
;GVRVQAVIQELGGLERIDVIQWQDDPKNYIAQALSPAKDLRVEVDADAKIAHVFVAKEELSLAIGKEGQNVRLASKLTGYRIEIEEKEEKAEKK
;
A
#
# COMPACT_ATOMS: atom_id res chain seq x y z
N GLY A 1 -6.65 -6.69 20.61
CA GLY A 1 -5.53 -7.30 21.34
C GLY A 1 -5.57 -8.82 21.27
N VAL A 2 -6.45 -9.47 22.05
CA VAL A 2 -6.38 -10.94 22.28
C VAL A 2 -7.01 -11.80 21.17
N ARG A 3 -8.07 -11.33 20.50
CA ARG A 3 -8.81 -12.15 19.50
C ARG A 3 -8.07 -12.32 18.16
N VAL A 4 -7.30 -11.31 17.75
CA VAL A 4 -6.51 -11.36 16.51
C VAL A 4 -5.31 -12.29 16.65
N GLN A 5 -4.64 -12.28 17.80
CA GLN A 5 -3.50 -13.17 18.07
C GLN A 5 -3.88 -14.67 18.03
N ALA A 6 -5.09 -15.03 18.48
CA ALA A 6 -5.56 -16.41 18.43
C ALA A 6 -5.74 -16.93 16.99
N VAL A 7 -6.25 -16.10 16.07
CA VAL A 7 -6.39 -16.45 14.65
C VAL A 7 -5.02 -16.60 13.97
N ILE A 8 -4.05 -15.75 14.33
CA ILE A 8 -2.68 -15.81 13.81
C ILE A 8 -1.98 -17.12 14.23
N GLN A 9 -2.21 -17.59 15.46
CA GLN A 9 -1.60 -18.84 15.95
C GLN A 9 -2.18 -20.08 15.26
N GLU A 10 -3.48 -20.09 14.93
CA GLU A 10 -4.15 -21.21 14.23
C GLU A 10 -3.66 -21.38 12.77
N LEU A 11 -3.14 -20.32 12.14
CA LEU A 11 -2.54 -20.37 10.79
C LEU A 11 -1.04 -20.72 10.79
N GLY A 12 -0.49 -21.17 11.93
CA GLY A 12 0.90 -21.64 12.02
C GLY A 12 1.95 -20.53 12.13
N GLY A 13 1.55 -19.27 12.30
CA GLY A 13 2.45 -18.16 12.64
C GLY A 13 3.46 -17.73 11.56
N LEU A 14 3.36 -18.26 10.33
CA LEU A 14 4.30 -17.99 9.25
C LEU A 14 3.88 -16.81 8.35
N GLU A 15 2.59 -16.50 8.28
CA GLU A 15 2.05 -15.45 7.43
C GLU A 15 1.90 -14.13 8.20
N ARG A 16 2.47 -13.04 7.67
CA ARG A 16 2.33 -11.70 8.25
C ARG A 16 0.96 -11.14 7.88
N ILE A 17 0.16 -10.82 8.90
CA ILE A 17 -1.18 -10.28 8.74
C ILE A 17 -1.16 -8.81 9.15
N ASP A 18 -1.45 -7.93 8.20
CA ASP A 18 -1.68 -6.51 8.43
C ASP A 18 -3.18 -6.21 8.41
N VAL A 19 -3.65 -5.51 9.45
CA VAL A 19 -5.07 -5.13 9.58
C VAL A 19 -5.19 -3.65 9.24
N ILE A 20 -5.84 -3.35 8.12
CA ILE A 20 -6.14 -1.98 7.69
C ILE A 20 -7.62 -1.66 7.86
N GLN A 21 -7.93 -0.40 8.18
CA GLN A 21 -9.32 0.05 8.20
C GLN A 21 -9.78 0.39 6.79
N TRP A 22 -10.96 -0.10 6.43
CA TRP A 22 -11.61 0.29 5.18
C TRP A 22 -11.91 1.79 5.18
N GLN A 23 -11.87 2.40 3.99
CA GLN A 23 -12.15 3.83 3.78
C GLN A 23 -13.01 4.01 2.52
N ASP A 24 -13.97 4.93 2.57
CA ASP A 24 -14.76 5.32 1.40
C ASP A 24 -13.92 6.04 0.33
N ASP A 25 -12.95 6.85 0.77
CA ASP A 25 -12.06 7.58 -0.13
C ASP A 25 -10.98 6.63 -0.69
N PRO A 26 -10.97 6.34 -2.01
CA PRO A 26 -10.09 5.35 -2.59
C PRO A 26 -8.61 5.74 -2.45
N LYS A 27 -8.31 7.04 -2.47
CA LYS A 27 -6.95 7.56 -2.28
C LYS A 27 -6.43 7.20 -0.89
N ASN A 28 -7.21 7.47 0.16
CA ASN A 28 -6.87 7.11 1.53
C ASN A 28 -6.82 5.59 1.74
N TYR A 29 -7.73 4.86 1.08
CA TYR A 29 -7.75 3.40 1.21
C TYR A 29 -6.49 2.76 0.60
N ILE A 30 -6.09 3.20 -0.60
CA ILE A 30 -4.88 2.74 -1.28
C ILE A 30 -3.62 3.11 -0.50
N ALA A 31 -3.56 4.34 0.04
CA ALA A 31 -2.43 4.76 0.88
C ALA A 31 -2.26 3.86 2.11
N GLN A 32 -3.35 3.48 2.79
CA GLN A 32 -3.30 2.56 3.93
C GLN A 32 -2.98 1.12 3.53
N ALA A 33 -3.46 0.67 2.37
CA ALA A 33 -3.19 -0.67 1.86
C ALA A 33 -1.71 -0.91 1.51
N LEU A 34 -0.94 0.15 1.29
CA LEU A 34 0.50 0.08 1.03
C LEU A 34 1.38 0.20 2.29
N SER A 35 0.77 0.28 3.48
CA SER A 35 1.48 0.17 4.76
C SER A 35 2.39 -1.07 4.75
N PRO A 36 3.67 -0.98 5.15
CA PRO A 36 4.28 0.03 6.02
C PRO A 36 4.86 1.28 5.34
N ALA A 37 4.74 1.42 4.01
CA ALA A 37 5.35 2.53 3.29
C ALA A 37 4.67 3.88 3.62
N LYS A 38 5.47 4.93 3.83
CA LYS A 38 5.01 6.26 4.28
C LYS A 38 5.19 7.34 3.22
N ASP A 39 4.60 8.51 3.50
CA ASP A 39 4.73 9.71 2.69
C ASP A 39 4.39 9.49 1.20
N LEU A 40 3.40 8.65 0.94
CA LEU A 40 2.94 8.30 -0.40
C LEU A 40 2.11 9.44 -1.00
N ARG A 41 2.42 9.85 -2.23
CA ARG A 41 1.51 10.68 -3.02
C ARG A 41 0.70 9.77 -3.93
N VAL A 42 -0.59 9.66 -3.64
CA VAL A 42 -1.52 8.82 -4.39
C VAL A 42 -2.41 9.70 -5.29
N GLU A 43 -2.42 9.38 -6.58
CA GLU A 43 -3.31 9.95 -7.59
C GLU A 43 -4.19 8.82 -8.13
N VAL A 44 -5.50 8.99 -8.03
CA VAL A 44 -6.47 7.93 -8.37
C VAL A 44 -7.30 8.36 -9.55
N ASP A 45 -7.31 7.52 -10.58
CA ASP A 45 -8.30 7.56 -11.66
C ASP A 45 -9.42 6.57 -11.31
N ALA A 46 -10.57 7.11 -10.89
CA ALA A 46 -11.71 6.30 -10.47
C ALA A 46 -12.40 5.61 -11.65
N ASP A 47 -12.37 6.22 -12.84
CA ASP A 47 -12.98 5.68 -14.06
C ASP A 47 -12.19 4.49 -14.61
N ALA A 48 -10.86 4.62 -14.68
CA ALA A 48 -9.97 3.56 -15.13
C ALA A 48 -9.64 2.53 -14.04
N LYS A 49 -9.97 2.82 -12.77
CA LYS A 49 -9.53 2.06 -11.59
C LYS A 49 -8.01 1.89 -11.53
N ILE A 50 -7.29 2.96 -11.83
CA ILE A 50 -5.83 3.01 -11.78
C ILE A 50 -5.42 3.98 -10.67
N ALA A 51 -4.40 3.61 -9.90
CA ALA A 51 -3.81 4.46 -8.88
C ALA A 51 -2.31 4.61 -9.14
N HIS A 52 -1.87 5.84 -9.39
CA HIS A 52 -0.47 6.21 -9.49
C HIS A 52 0.04 6.61 -8.10
N VAL A 53 1.08 5.95 -7.63
CA VAL A 53 1.63 6.13 -6.30
C VAL A 53 3.07 6.53 -6.41
N PHE A 54 3.37 7.76 -6.03
CA PHE A 54 4.72 8.29 -6.00
C PHE A 54 5.29 8.19 -4.58
N VAL A 55 6.46 7.58 -4.45
CA VAL A 55 7.10 7.28 -3.16
C VAL A 55 8.55 7.73 -3.14
N ALA A 56 9.09 8.03 -1.96
CA ALA A 56 10.52 8.27 -1.84
C ALA A 56 11.31 6.99 -2.19
N LYS A 57 12.52 7.14 -2.71
CA LYS A 57 13.39 6.00 -3.07
C LYS A 57 13.58 5.00 -1.94
N GLU A 58 13.68 5.50 -0.71
CA GLU A 58 13.85 4.70 0.50
C GLU A 58 12.62 3.82 0.79
N GLU A 59 11.42 4.32 0.48
CA GLU A 59 10.14 3.65 0.71
C GLU A 59 9.70 2.78 -0.49
N LEU A 60 10.34 2.93 -1.65
CA LEU A 60 9.98 2.20 -2.88
C LEU A 60 9.99 0.68 -2.67
N SER A 61 11.03 0.17 -2.00
CA SER A 61 11.16 -1.26 -1.70
C SER A 61 10.06 -1.76 -0.76
N LEU A 62 9.67 -0.94 0.24
CA LEU A 62 8.60 -1.27 1.19
C LEU A 62 7.23 -1.24 0.51
N ALA A 63 6.98 -0.26 -0.34
CA ALA A 63 5.72 -0.11 -1.07
C ALA A 63 5.50 -1.25 -2.08
N ILE A 64 6.55 -1.67 -2.79
CA ILE A 64 6.50 -2.83 -3.70
C ILE A 64 6.39 -4.13 -2.90
N GLY A 65 7.20 -4.26 -1.84
CA GLY A 65 7.33 -5.47 -1.04
C GLY A 65 8.17 -6.56 -1.73
N LYS A 66 8.49 -7.62 -0.99
CA LYS A 66 9.26 -8.76 -1.52
C LYS A 66 8.50 -9.38 -2.71
N GLU A 67 9.17 -9.48 -3.86
CA GLU A 67 8.60 -10.02 -5.11
C GLU A 67 7.29 -9.32 -5.56
N GLY A 68 7.11 -8.04 -5.17
CA GLY A 68 5.90 -7.28 -5.48
C GLY A 68 4.68 -7.73 -4.67
N GLN A 69 4.86 -8.49 -3.58
CA GLN A 69 3.74 -9.03 -2.81
C GLN A 69 2.85 -7.92 -2.24
N ASN A 70 3.45 -6.83 -1.72
CA ASN A 70 2.68 -5.78 -1.05
C ASN A 70 1.77 -5.04 -2.03
N VAL A 71 2.32 -4.55 -3.14
CA VAL A 71 1.54 -3.88 -4.20
C VAL A 71 0.46 -4.78 -4.80
N ARG A 72 0.72 -6.09 -4.92
CA ARG A 72 -0.27 -7.06 -5.42
C ARG A 72 -1.40 -7.31 -4.43
N LEU A 73 -1.11 -7.40 -3.13
CA LEU A 73 -2.13 -7.53 -2.10
C LEU A 73 -2.95 -6.24 -2.00
N ALA A 74 -2.32 -5.08 -1.98
CA ALA A 74 -3.00 -3.78 -1.98
C ALA A 74 -3.91 -3.60 -3.21
N SER A 75 -3.45 -4.00 -4.40
CA SER A 75 -4.26 -3.95 -5.63
C SER A 75 -5.49 -4.85 -5.55
N LYS A 76 -5.34 -6.07 -5.01
CA LYS A 76 -6.46 -7.00 -4.81
C LYS A 76 -7.45 -6.50 -3.75
N LEU A 77 -6.93 -5.91 -2.68
CA LEU A 77 -7.72 -5.45 -1.54
C LEU A 77 -8.56 -4.22 -1.90
N THR A 78 -7.99 -3.28 -2.65
CA THR A 78 -8.65 -2.04 -3.08
C THR A 78 -9.45 -2.20 -4.37
N GLY A 79 -9.09 -3.18 -5.20
CA GLY A 79 -9.67 -3.36 -6.53
C GLY A 79 -9.14 -2.40 -7.59
N TYR A 80 -8.04 -1.68 -7.29
CA TYR A 80 -7.35 -0.77 -8.20
C TYR A 80 -6.08 -1.40 -8.74
N ARG A 81 -5.72 -1.06 -9.97
CA ARG A 81 -4.37 -1.30 -10.49
C ARG A 81 -3.43 -0.25 -9.92
N ILE A 82 -2.49 -0.66 -9.07
CA ILE A 82 -1.55 0.25 -8.42
C ILE A 82 -0.22 0.27 -9.20
N GLU A 83 0.19 1.45 -9.63
CA GLU A 83 1.47 1.69 -10.30
C GLU A 83 2.32 2.56 -9.36
N ILE A 84 3.47 2.01 -8.94
CA ILE A 84 4.36 2.67 -7.97
C ILE A 84 5.58 3.20 -8.69
N GLU A 85 5.84 4.49 -8.52
CA GLU A 85 6.96 5.20 -9.13
C GLU A 85 7.74 5.95 -8.05
N GLU A 86 9.06 6.10 -8.27
CA GLU A 86 9.87 6.98 -7.44
C GLU A 86 9.41 8.43 -7.68
N LYS A 87 9.21 9.19 -6.60
CA LYS A 87 9.01 10.63 -6.72
C LYS A 87 10.25 11.21 -7.40
N GLU A 88 10.11 11.74 -8.61
CA GLU A 88 11.11 12.66 -9.11
C GLU A 88 11.14 13.84 -8.15
N GLU A 89 12.24 14.00 -7.43
CA GLU A 89 12.59 15.25 -6.77
C GLU A 89 12.65 16.31 -7.89
N LYS A 90 11.51 16.94 -8.18
CA LYS A 90 11.55 18.30 -8.70
C LYS A 90 12.23 19.09 -7.60
N ALA A 91 13.54 19.24 -7.73
CA ALA A 91 14.34 20.17 -6.97
C ALA A 91 13.53 21.46 -6.90
N GLU A 92 12.98 21.75 -5.71
CA GLU A 92 12.39 23.03 -5.43
C GLU A 92 13.54 24.03 -5.58
N LYS A 93 13.63 24.62 -6.78
CA LYS A 93 14.38 25.85 -6.99
C LYS A 93 13.71 26.91 -6.12
N LYS A 94 14.25 27.10 -4.92
CA LYS A 94 14.16 28.37 -4.20
C LYS A 94 15.24 29.30 -4.72
#